data_AF-A0A7K2KM62-F1
#
_entry.id   AF-A0A7K2KM62-F1
#
_cell.length_a   1.000
_cell.length_b   1.000
_cell.length_c   1.000
_cell.angle_alpha   90.00
_cell.angle_beta   90.00
_cell.angle_gamma   90.00
#
_symmetry.space_group_name_H-M   'P 1'
#
loop_
_entity.id
_entity.type
_entity.pdbx_description
1 polymer ?
#
loop_
_entity_poly.entity_id
_entity_poly.type
_entity_poly.pdbx_seq_one_letter_code
_entity_poly.pdbx_strand_id
1 'polypeptide(L)'
;MSLSVDQLAGYVERGLDDDLARWFPDAPPVEMPASTRPVEPFLNRLPQHAASALAAFDRKVRSGSMRQCLDIFDWSYAFDFAANGCSVLDSDYTTELGDEDVWSLGADGGGSLYVLRTDGRVAVWFHEEEVLEEDTGFDTLDVFVWSAVRFRAVRAGVLELAAVEADFRSLAQPGVLAPEIGLLASMS
;
A
#
# COMPACT_ATOMS: atom_id res chain seq x y z
N MET A 1 -24.70 -0.14 -7.68
CA MET A 1 -24.31 0.89 -6.70
C MET A 1 -22.85 1.17 -6.93
N SER A 2 -22.43 2.42 -6.85
CA SER A 2 -21.04 2.84 -7.00
C SER A 2 -20.29 2.59 -5.69
N LEU A 3 -19.16 1.90 -5.73
CA LEU A 3 -18.34 1.60 -4.55
C LEU A 3 -17.77 2.88 -3.93
N SER A 4 -17.91 3.07 -2.62
CA SER A 4 -17.33 4.21 -1.90
C SER A 4 -16.19 3.80 -0.96
N VAL A 5 -15.36 4.78 -0.59
CA VAL A 5 -14.27 4.62 0.39
C VAL A 5 -14.80 4.03 1.71
N ASP A 6 -15.92 4.54 2.22
CA ASP A 6 -16.52 4.05 3.47
C ASP A 6 -16.92 2.57 3.42
N GLN A 7 -17.31 2.07 2.25
CA GLN A 7 -17.67 0.66 2.08
C GLN A 7 -16.44 -0.26 2.17
N LEU A 8 -15.23 0.27 1.94
CA LEU A 8 -13.98 -0.45 2.06
C LEU A 8 -13.37 -0.39 3.46
N ALA A 9 -13.93 0.37 4.40
CA ALA A 9 -13.40 0.46 5.76
C ALA A 9 -13.30 -0.92 6.44
N GLY A 10 -12.09 -1.30 6.85
CA GLY A 10 -11.75 -2.60 7.43
C GLY A 10 -11.67 -3.76 6.43
N TYR A 11 -11.51 -3.47 5.13
CA TYR A 11 -11.22 -4.46 4.10
C TYR A 11 -9.99 -5.31 4.44
N VAL A 12 -8.92 -4.72 4.98
CA VAL A 12 -7.70 -5.46 5.32
C VAL A 12 -8.00 -6.59 6.32
N GLU A 13 -8.83 -6.35 7.34
CA GLU A 13 -9.16 -7.38 8.33
C GLU A 13 -10.13 -8.42 7.76
N ARG A 14 -11.15 -7.99 7.00
CA ARG A 14 -12.31 -8.85 6.66
C ARG A 14 -12.30 -9.44 5.26
N GLY A 15 -11.69 -8.76 4.29
CA GLY A 15 -11.82 -9.09 2.87
C GLY A 15 -10.51 -9.54 2.21
N LEU A 16 -9.36 -9.08 2.71
CA LEU A 16 -8.07 -9.36 2.08
C LEU A 16 -7.78 -10.86 1.93
N ASP A 17 -8.03 -11.67 2.95
CA ASP A 17 -7.71 -13.11 2.91
C ASP A 17 -8.49 -13.84 1.82
N ASP A 18 -9.77 -13.49 1.63
CA ASP A 18 -10.61 -14.08 0.60
C ASP A 18 -10.12 -13.72 -0.81
N ASP A 19 -9.74 -12.46 -1.03
CA ASP A 19 -9.20 -12.00 -2.31
C ASP A 19 -7.82 -12.62 -2.60
N LEU A 20 -6.95 -12.76 -1.60
CA LEU A 20 -5.66 -13.46 -1.73
C LEU A 20 -5.86 -14.94 -2.05
N ALA A 21 -6.77 -15.63 -1.36
CA ALA A 21 -7.06 -17.04 -1.63
C ALA A 21 -7.69 -17.25 -3.02
N ARG A 22 -8.49 -16.30 -3.48
CA ARG A 22 -9.17 -16.34 -4.77
C ARG A 22 -8.23 -16.11 -5.95
N TRP A 23 -7.34 -15.13 -5.87
CA TRP A 23 -6.54 -14.67 -7.01
C TRP A 23 -5.08 -15.10 -6.95
N PHE A 24 -4.55 -15.38 -5.77
CA PHE A 24 -3.14 -15.71 -5.55
C PHE A 24 -2.95 -16.98 -4.70
N PRO A 25 -3.68 -18.08 -4.96
CA PRO A 25 -3.58 -19.29 -4.12
C PRO A 25 -2.18 -19.92 -4.14
N ASP A 26 -1.49 -19.81 -5.27
CA ASP A 26 -0.17 -20.41 -5.50
C ASP A 26 0.98 -19.41 -5.39
N ALA A 27 0.69 -18.13 -5.10
CA ALA A 27 1.73 -17.14 -4.89
C ALA A 27 2.54 -17.48 -3.62
N PRO A 28 3.87 -17.28 -3.62
CA PRO A 28 4.68 -17.54 -2.45
C PRO A 28 4.22 -16.65 -1.28
N PRO A 29 4.29 -17.15 -0.04
CA PRO A 29 4.08 -16.30 1.11
C PRO A 29 5.16 -15.21 1.16
N VAL A 30 4.80 -14.06 1.74
CA VAL A 30 5.78 -13.05 2.09
C VAL A 30 6.74 -13.62 3.14
N GLU A 31 8.03 -13.42 2.93
CA GLU A 31 9.07 -13.75 3.90
C GLU A 31 9.51 -12.46 4.60
N MET A 32 9.48 -12.48 5.93
CA MET A 32 9.86 -11.33 6.74
C MET A 32 11.16 -11.59 7.50
N PRO A 33 12.16 -10.72 7.39
CA PRO A 33 13.36 -10.79 8.22
C PRO A 33 13.05 -10.70 9.71
N ALA A 34 13.87 -11.39 10.50
CA ALA A 34 13.83 -11.24 11.95
C ALA A 34 14.16 -9.81 12.43
N SER A 35 14.84 -9.02 11.59
CA SER A 35 15.25 -7.64 11.88
C SER A 35 14.19 -6.59 11.58
N THR A 36 13.03 -6.95 11.03
CA THR A 36 11.96 -5.98 10.72
C THR A 36 11.49 -5.27 12.00
N ARG A 37 11.57 -3.94 12.01
CA ARG A 37 11.22 -3.10 13.17
C ARG A 37 9.78 -3.35 13.66
N PRO A 38 9.51 -3.21 14.97
CA PRO A 38 8.17 -3.36 15.53
C PRO A 38 7.22 -2.26 15.03
N VAL A 39 5.96 -2.60 14.78
CA VAL A 39 4.94 -1.68 14.25
C VAL A 39 4.28 -0.83 15.34
N GLU A 40 4.30 -1.30 16.59
CA GLU A 40 3.59 -0.74 17.73
C GLU A 40 3.88 0.75 17.98
N PRO A 41 5.14 1.25 17.89
CA PRO A 41 5.40 2.68 18.04
C PRO A 41 4.65 3.53 17.01
N PHE A 42 4.58 3.07 15.75
CA PHE A 42 3.89 3.78 14.68
C PHE A 42 2.37 3.73 14.84
N LEU A 43 1.81 2.60 15.27
CA LEU A 43 0.37 2.46 15.54
C LEU A 43 -0.16 3.51 16.51
N ASN A 44 0.64 3.89 17.52
CA ASN A 44 0.25 4.89 18.52
C ASN A 44 0.16 6.33 17.97
N ARG A 45 0.71 6.58 16.77
CA ARG A 45 0.67 7.89 16.11
C ARG A 45 -0.47 8.02 15.10
N LEU A 46 -1.09 6.91 14.72
CA LEU A 46 -2.11 6.87 13.68
C LEU A 46 -3.51 7.19 14.21
N PRO A 47 -4.39 7.75 13.36
CA PRO A 47 -5.83 7.69 13.57
C PRO A 47 -6.30 6.25 13.78
N GLN A 48 -7.33 6.06 14.61
CA GLN A 48 -7.79 4.73 15.02
C GLN A 48 -8.08 3.77 13.84
N HIS A 49 -8.68 4.28 12.75
CA HIS A 49 -9.01 3.47 11.59
C HIS A 49 -7.75 2.97 10.87
N ALA A 50 -6.77 3.86 10.65
CA ALA A 50 -5.49 3.54 10.04
C ALA A 50 -4.66 2.60 10.92
N ALA A 51 -4.64 2.83 12.24
CA ALA A 51 -3.99 1.94 13.20
C ALA A 51 -4.57 0.52 13.14
N SER A 52 -5.91 0.41 13.07
CA SER A 52 -6.58 -0.89 12.99
C SER A 52 -6.25 -1.62 11.70
N ALA A 53 -6.27 -0.92 10.56
CA ALA A 53 -5.91 -1.49 9.27
C ALA A 53 -4.44 -1.90 9.22
N LEU A 54 -3.51 -1.07 9.72
CA LEU A 54 -2.09 -1.40 9.73
C LEU A 54 -1.79 -2.57 10.66
N ALA A 55 -2.40 -2.63 11.85
CA ALA A 55 -2.22 -3.75 12.76
C ALA A 55 -2.71 -5.08 12.16
N ALA A 56 -3.81 -5.04 11.40
CA ALA A 56 -4.31 -6.20 10.66
C ALA A 56 -3.36 -6.60 9.52
N PHE A 57 -2.87 -5.63 8.75
CA PHE A 57 -1.92 -5.84 7.66
C PHE A 57 -0.61 -6.43 8.19
N ASP A 58 -0.02 -5.80 9.20
CA ASP A 58 1.22 -6.24 9.84
C ASP A 58 1.07 -7.67 10.36
N ARG A 59 0.00 -7.98 11.10
CA ARG A 59 -0.25 -9.35 11.58
C ARG A 59 -0.21 -10.38 10.44
N LYS A 60 -0.81 -10.06 9.29
CA LYS A 60 -0.85 -10.96 8.13
C LYS A 60 0.50 -11.14 7.45
N VAL A 61 1.28 -10.06 7.35
CA VAL A 61 2.67 -10.09 6.87
C VAL A 61 3.52 -10.94 7.81
N ARG A 62 3.47 -10.67 9.13
CA ARG A 62 4.29 -11.37 10.12
C ARG A 62 3.91 -12.85 10.30
N SER A 63 2.64 -13.21 10.12
CA SER A 63 2.19 -14.60 10.24
C SER A 63 2.45 -15.45 8.98
N GLY A 64 2.93 -14.86 7.89
CA GLY A 64 3.12 -15.53 6.60
C GLY A 64 1.81 -15.83 5.86
N SER A 65 0.68 -15.23 6.27
CA SER A 65 -0.59 -15.36 5.54
C SER A 65 -0.67 -14.45 4.32
N MET A 66 0.10 -13.37 4.29
CA MET A 66 0.19 -12.47 3.14
C MET A 66 0.89 -13.17 1.97
N ARG A 67 0.34 -13.03 0.76
CA ARG A 67 0.92 -13.55 -0.49
C ARG A 67 1.70 -12.47 -1.22
N GLN A 68 2.74 -12.87 -1.94
CA GLN A 68 3.54 -11.95 -2.75
C GLN A 68 2.73 -11.38 -3.91
N CYS A 69 2.10 -10.24 -3.66
CA CYS A 69 1.40 -9.42 -4.64
C CYS A 69 1.74 -7.93 -4.53
N LEU A 70 2.37 -7.47 -3.45
CA LEU A 70 2.75 -6.06 -3.23
C LEU A 70 4.27 -5.88 -3.11
N ASP A 71 5.05 -6.79 -3.72
CA ASP A 71 6.52 -6.80 -3.67
C ASP A 71 7.05 -6.53 -2.26
N ILE A 72 6.56 -7.34 -1.31
CA ILE A 72 6.88 -7.22 0.11
C ILE A 72 8.12 -8.06 0.39
N PHE A 73 9.23 -7.38 0.64
CA PHE A 73 10.54 -7.97 0.88
C PHE A 73 11.20 -7.31 2.08
N ASP A 74 12.37 -7.83 2.45
CA ASP A 74 13.22 -7.30 3.50
C ASP A 74 13.66 -5.85 3.27
N TRP A 75 13.76 -5.44 2.01
CA TRP A 75 14.11 -4.10 1.58
C TRP A 75 12.89 -3.18 1.35
N SER A 76 11.65 -3.66 1.50
CA SER A 76 10.46 -2.83 1.21
C SER A 76 9.47 -2.69 2.37
N TYR A 77 9.33 -3.68 3.26
CA TYR A 77 8.40 -3.56 4.40
C TYR A 77 9.08 -3.10 5.67
N ALA A 78 8.46 -2.11 6.32
CA ALA A 78 9.02 -1.41 7.47
C ALA A 78 10.45 -0.87 7.21
N PHE A 79 10.73 -0.50 5.96
CA PHE A 79 12.00 0.08 5.53
C PHE A 79 12.41 1.22 6.48
N ASP A 80 13.70 1.25 6.79
CA ASP A 80 14.36 2.21 7.67
C ASP A 80 15.13 3.19 6.78
N PHE A 81 14.50 4.32 6.47
CA PHE A 81 15.01 5.30 5.53
C PHE A 81 16.32 5.90 6.05
N ALA A 82 16.36 6.32 7.32
CA ALA A 82 17.54 6.94 7.91
C ALA A 82 18.72 5.95 8.00
N ALA A 83 18.50 4.69 8.36
CA ALA A 83 19.58 3.70 8.43
C ALA A 83 20.15 3.36 7.04
N ASN A 84 19.37 3.54 5.97
CA ASN A 84 19.81 3.36 4.59
C ASN A 84 20.33 4.66 3.96
N GLY A 85 20.35 5.77 4.70
CA GLY A 85 20.82 7.07 4.22
C GLY A 85 19.87 7.73 3.22
N CYS A 86 18.60 7.34 3.23
CA CYS A 86 17.54 7.96 2.44
C CYS A 86 16.79 9.00 3.27
N SER A 87 16.38 10.07 2.61
CA SER A 87 15.48 11.08 3.16
C SER A 87 14.03 10.75 2.83
N VAL A 88 13.10 11.43 3.49
CA VAL A 88 11.69 11.43 3.11
C VAL A 88 11.23 12.87 3.08
N LEU A 89 11.10 13.44 1.89
CA LEU A 89 10.52 14.77 1.68
C LEU A 89 9.01 14.65 1.48
N ASP A 90 8.23 15.54 2.08
CA ASP A 90 6.82 15.70 1.72
C ASP A 90 6.69 16.27 0.30
N SER A 91 5.48 16.28 -0.25
CA SER A 91 5.22 16.67 -1.65
C SER A 91 5.60 18.11 -2.01
N ASP A 92 5.91 18.94 -1.01
CA ASP A 92 6.42 20.30 -1.19
C ASP A 92 7.93 20.38 -1.47
N TYR A 93 8.63 19.23 -1.50
CA TYR A 93 10.09 19.10 -1.71
C TYR A 93 10.98 19.80 -0.68
N THR A 94 10.43 20.22 0.46
CA THR A 94 11.14 21.03 1.46
C THR A 94 10.93 20.55 2.89
N THR A 95 9.75 20.01 3.20
CA THR A 95 9.42 19.49 4.52
C THR A 95 9.98 18.08 4.65
N GLU A 96 10.97 17.91 5.51
CA GLU A 96 11.56 16.60 5.82
C GLU A 96 10.72 15.86 6.86
N LEU A 97 10.43 14.59 6.59
CA LEU A 97 9.70 13.65 7.44
C LEU A 97 10.67 12.58 7.95
N GLY A 98 10.45 12.10 9.18
CA GLY A 98 11.25 11.02 9.75
C GLY A 98 10.65 9.63 9.52
N ASP A 99 11.44 8.58 9.80
CA ASP A 99 11.01 7.16 9.81
C ASP A 99 9.82 6.85 10.73
N GLU A 100 9.60 7.74 11.67
CA GLU A 100 8.53 7.75 12.63
C GLU A 100 7.23 8.33 12.04
N ASP A 101 7.30 9.11 10.97
CA ASP A 101 6.18 9.78 10.29
C ASP A 101 5.61 8.95 9.13
N VAL A 102 6.36 7.94 8.68
CA VAL A 102 5.97 7.01 7.62
C VAL A 102 6.22 5.55 7.98
N TRP A 103 5.44 4.66 7.38
CA TRP A 103 5.64 3.23 7.44
C TRP A 103 5.58 2.61 6.06
N SER A 104 6.68 2.02 5.61
CA SER A 104 6.73 1.35 4.31
C SER A 104 5.97 0.02 4.31
N LEU A 105 5.10 -0.15 3.31
CA LEU A 105 4.15 -1.26 3.18
C LEU A 105 4.59 -2.33 2.18
N GLY A 106 5.47 -1.97 1.24
CA GLY A 106 5.86 -2.77 0.10
C GLY A 106 6.35 -1.89 -1.04
N ALA A 107 6.59 -2.47 -2.22
CA ALA A 107 7.12 -1.76 -3.37
C ALA A 107 6.19 -1.82 -4.59
N ASP A 108 6.35 -0.86 -5.50
CA ASP A 108 5.63 -0.81 -6.77
C ASP A 108 6.22 -1.79 -7.83
N GLY A 109 7.43 -2.30 -7.59
CA GLY A 109 8.19 -3.15 -8.50
C GLY A 109 9.15 -2.38 -9.42
N GLY A 110 9.12 -1.05 -9.36
CA GLY A 110 10.06 -0.13 -10.01
C GLY A 110 11.12 0.47 -9.07
N GLY A 111 11.05 0.15 -7.77
CA GLY A 111 12.00 0.59 -6.75
C GLY A 111 11.44 1.66 -5.79
N SER A 112 10.25 2.18 -6.08
CA SER A 112 9.54 3.10 -5.19
C SER A 112 8.74 2.33 -4.13
N LEU A 113 8.49 2.98 -3.00
CA LEU A 113 7.87 2.36 -1.84
C LEU A 113 6.48 2.93 -1.60
N TYR A 114 5.50 2.07 -1.30
CA TYR A 114 4.23 2.53 -0.77
C TYR A 114 4.38 2.81 0.72
N VAL A 115 4.09 4.03 1.15
CA VAL A 115 4.24 4.43 2.55
C VAL A 115 2.92 4.89 3.14
N LEU A 116 2.58 4.38 4.32
CA LEU A 116 1.50 4.90 5.15
C LEU A 116 2.03 6.06 5.99
N ARG A 117 1.36 7.22 5.92
CA ARG A 117 1.68 8.42 6.69
C ARG A 117 0.93 8.43 8.02
N THR A 118 1.42 9.22 8.98
CA THR A 118 0.77 9.40 10.29
C THR A 118 -0.63 10.01 10.22
N ASP A 119 -1.02 10.65 9.12
CA ASP A 119 -2.39 11.13 8.89
C ASP A 119 -3.36 10.01 8.43
N GLY A 120 -2.86 8.80 8.17
CA GLY A 120 -3.62 7.63 7.74
C GLY A 120 -3.71 7.44 6.22
N ARG A 121 -3.14 8.34 5.43
CA ARG A 121 -3.10 8.24 3.96
C ARG A 121 -1.91 7.41 3.49
N VAL A 122 -2.06 6.78 2.33
CA VAL A 122 -0.95 6.10 1.66
C VAL A 122 -0.45 6.98 0.53
N ALA A 123 0.87 7.09 0.37
CA ALA A 123 1.53 7.76 -0.73
C ALA A 123 2.61 6.85 -1.33
N VAL A 124 3.09 7.20 -2.52
CA VAL A 124 4.31 6.59 -3.06
C VAL A 124 5.49 7.47 -2.67
N TRP A 125 6.52 6.87 -2.06
CA TRP A 125 7.83 7.47 -1.92
C TRP A 125 8.66 7.14 -3.17
N PHE A 126 8.99 8.17 -3.94
CA PHE A 126 9.77 8.04 -5.17
C PHE A 126 11.26 8.05 -4.87
N HIS A 127 11.92 6.92 -5.13
CA HIS A 127 13.30 6.69 -4.67
C HIS A 127 14.35 7.60 -5.31
N GLU A 128 14.13 8.12 -6.53
CA GLU A 128 15.12 8.96 -7.21
C GLU A 128 15.19 10.38 -6.62
N GLU A 129 14.06 10.90 -6.14
CA GLU A 129 13.95 12.24 -5.56
C GLU A 129 13.73 12.21 -4.03
N GLU A 130 13.56 11.03 -3.46
CA GLU A 130 13.31 10.78 -2.04
C GLU A 130 12.07 11.53 -1.51
N VAL A 131 11.06 11.70 -2.37
CA VAL A 131 9.87 12.54 -2.13
C VAL A 131 8.58 11.73 -2.12
N LEU A 132 7.61 12.15 -1.30
CA LEU A 132 6.25 11.63 -1.35
C LEU A 132 5.45 12.26 -2.49
N GLU A 133 4.98 11.44 -3.42
CA GLU A 133 4.16 11.88 -4.54
C GLU A 133 2.72 12.16 -4.09
N GLU A 134 2.26 13.40 -4.27
CA GLU A 134 0.90 13.81 -3.91
C GLU A 134 -0.16 13.17 -4.82
N ASP A 135 0.12 13.13 -6.12
CA ASP A 135 -0.82 12.69 -7.15
C ASP A 135 -1.02 11.17 -7.21
N THR A 136 -0.24 10.40 -6.44
CA THR A 136 -0.36 8.94 -6.38
C THR A 136 -0.96 8.43 -5.07
N GLY A 137 -1.51 9.34 -4.26
CA GLY A 137 -2.04 9.03 -2.94
C GLY A 137 -3.35 8.22 -2.91
N PHE A 138 -3.61 7.64 -1.73
CA PHE A 138 -4.85 6.97 -1.37
C PHE A 138 -5.35 7.49 -0.01
N ASP A 139 -6.66 7.64 0.12
CA ASP A 139 -7.29 8.20 1.31
C ASP A 139 -7.08 7.36 2.57
N THR A 140 -7.00 6.02 2.41
CA THR A 140 -6.82 5.08 3.53
C THR A 140 -6.04 3.84 3.09
N LEU A 141 -5.43 3.15 4.06
CA LEU A 141 -4.77 1.86 3.84
C LEU A 141 -5.73 0.80 3.25
N ASP A 142 -6.99 0.76 3.70
CA ASP A 142 -7.96 -0.22 3.19
C ASP A 142 -8.20 -0.05 1.68
N VAL A 143 -8.38 1.21 1.23
CA VAL A 143 -8.59 1.52 -0.18
C VAL A 143 -7.34 1.23 -1.00
N PHE A 144 -6.15 1.57 -0.48
CA PHE A 144 -4.88 1.21 -1.10
C PHE A 144 -4.76 -0.30 -1.32
N VAL A 145 -4.88 -1.10 -0.25
CA VAL A 145 -4.69 -2.56 -0.35
C VAL A 145 -5.75 -3.18 -1.25
N TRP A 146 -7.01 -2.74 -1.16
CA TRP A 146 -8.08 -3.20 -2.06
C TRP A 146 -7.73 -2.95 -3.52
N SER A 147 -7.18 -1.77 -3.81
CA SER A 147 -6.85 -1.34 -5.17
C SER A 147 -5.63 -2.07 -5.70
N ALA A 148 -4.57 -2.17 -4.90
CA ALA A 148 -3.32 -2.77 -5.30
C ALA A 148 -3.46 -4.29 -5.54
N VAL A 149 -4.24 -5.00 -4.71
CA VAL A 149 -4.53 -6.43 -4.90
C VAL A 149 -5.28 -6.67 -6.22
N ARG A 150 -6.29 -5.84 -6.54
CA ARG A 150 -7.05 -5.94 -7.80
C ARG A 150 -6.21 -5.56 -9.01
N PHE A 151 -5.43 -4.49 -8.92
CA PHE A 151 -4.46 -4.12 -9.94
C PHE A 151 -3.53 -5.28 -10.27
N ARG A 152 -2.96 -5.93 -9.24
CA ARG A 152 -2.07 -7.08 -9.42
C ARG A 152 -2.80 -8.29 -9.98
N ALA A 153 -4.05 -8.52 -9.59
CA ALA A 153 -4.87 -9.61 -10.13
C ALA A 153 -5.17 -9.41 -11.63
N VAL A 154 -5.41 -8.17 -12.05
CA VAL A 154 -5.56 -7.80 -13.46
C VAL A 154 -4.25 -7.98 -14.22
N ARG A 155 -3.14 -7.48 -13.69
CA ARG A 155 -1.80 -7.65 -14.27
C ARG A 155 -1.38 -9.12 -14.40
N ALA A 156 -1.85 -9.98 -13.50
CA ALA A 156 -1.64 -11.42 -13.54
C ALA A 156 -2.61 -12.17 -14.48
N GLY A 157 -3.60 -11.49 -15.06
CA GLY A 157 -4.60 -12.09 -15.96
C GLY A 157 -5.63 -12.97 -15.27
N VAL A 158 -5.77 -12.90 -13.94
CA VAL A 158 -6.76 -13.68 -13.16
C VAL A 158 -8.01 -12.87 -12.82
N LEU A 159 -8.02 -11.58 -13.14
CA LEU A 159 -9.15 -10.68 -13.01
C LEU A 159 -9.25 -9.81 -14.27
N GLU A 160 -10.44 -9.68 -14.83
CA GLU A 160 -10.66 -8.81 -16.00
C GLU A 160 -10.67 -7.34 -15.58
N LEU A 161 -10.01 -6.46 -16.33
CA LEU A 161 -10.01 -5.01 -16.08
C LEU A 161 -11.45 -4.46 -16.00
N ALA A 162 -12.31 -4.91 -16.92
CA ALA A 162 -13.71 -4.50 -16.97
C ALA A 162 -14.51 -4.83 -15.70
N ALA A 163 -14.04 -5.76 -14.87
CA ALA A 163 -14.67 -6.12 -13.60
C ALA A 163 -14.39 -5.12 -12.47
N VAL A 164 -13.37 -4.28 -12.60
CA VAL A 164 -12.91 -3.35 -11.54
C VAL A 164 -12.87 -1.89 -11.97
N GLU A 165 -12.86 -1.61 -13.27
CA GLU A 165 -12.66 -0.27 -13.81
C GLU A 165 -13.72 0.75 -13.32
N ALA A 166 -14.99 0.34 -13.22
CA ALA A 166 -16.06 1.20 -12.71
C ALA A 166 -15.89 1.52 -11.22
N ASP A 167 -15.46 0.54 -10.43
CA ASP A 167 -15.19 0.71 -9.00
C ASP A 167 -13.97 1.61 -8.78
N PHE A 168 -12.91 1.44 -9.57
CA PHE A 168 -11.75 2.33 -9.55
C PHE A 168 -12.11 3.78 -9.84
N ARG A 169 -12.94 4.03 -10.86
CA ARG A 169 -13.42 5.38 -11.16
C ARG A 169 -14.35 5.92 -10.07
N SER A 170 -15.13 5.06 -9.43
CA SER A 170 -16.03 5.44 -8.34
C SER A 170 -15.28 5.86 -7.07
N LEU A 171 -14.22 5.13 -6.72
CA LEU A 171 -13.38 5.44 -5.57
C LEU A 171 -12.56 6.72 -5.76
N ALA A 172 -12.30 7.12 -7.01
CA ALA A 172 -11.69 8.39 -7.37
C ALA A 172 -10.32 8.68 -6.70
N GLN A 173 -9.53 7.64 -6.47
CA GLN A 173 -8.23 7.77 -5.80
C GLN A 173 -7.18 8.27 -6.80
N PRO A 174 -6.37 9.29 -6.44
CA PRO A 174 -5.29 9.80 -7.29
C PRO A 174 -4.35 8.69 -7.77
N GLY A 175 -3.87 7.82 -6.87
CA GLY A 175 -3.01 6.68 -7.19
C GLY A 175 -3.59 5.69 -8.21
N VAL A 176 -4.90 5.69 -8.43
CA VAL A 176 -5.56 4.84 -9.43
C VAL A 176 -5.77 5.58 -10.74
N LEU A 177 -6.10 6.86 -10.68
CA LEU A 177 -6.63 7.64 -11.81
C LEU A 177 -5.64 8.60 -12.45
N ALA A 178 -4.50 8.89 -11.81
CA ALA A 178 -3.50 9.82 -12.33
C ALA A 178 -3.16 9.49 -13.79
N PRO A 179 -3.20 10.48 -14.70
CA PRO A 179 -2.83 10.26 -16.10
C PRO A 179 -1.41 9.70 -16.17
N GLU A 180 -1.22 8.67 -16.99
CA GLU A 180 0.07 8.02 -17.28
C GLU A 180 0.67 7.16 -16.15
N ILE A 181 0.54 7.58 -14.89
CA ILE A 181 1.19 6.92 -13.74
C ILE A 181 0.23 6.16 -12.82
N GLY A 182 -1.08 6.44 -12.89
CA GLY A 182 -2.07 5.77 -12.06
C GLY A 182 -2.24 4.30 -12.43
N LEU A 183 -2.75 3.49 -11.49
CA LEU A 183 -2.93 2.05 -11.69
C LEU A 183 -3.70 1.73 -12.99
N LEU A 184 -4.77 2.49 -13.32
CA LEU A 184 -5.53 2.28 -14.55
C LEU A 184 -4.69 2.51 -15.82
N ALA A 185 -3.86 3.56 -15.83
CA ALA A 185 -3.02 3.89 -16.98
C ALA A 185 -1.98 2.78 -17.28
N SER A 186 -1.54 2.06 -16.25
CA SER A 186 -0.60 0.94 -16.39
C SER A 186 -1.23 -0.40 -16.80
N MET A 187 -2.56 -0.46 -16.92
CA MET A 187 -3.33 -1.65 -17.34
C MET A 187 -4.02 -1.50 -18.70
N SER A 188 -4.19 -0.28 -19.20
CA SER A 188 -4.77 0.04 -20.50
C SER A 188 -3.77 -0.12 -21.64
#